data_AF-A0A971U4U6-F1
#
_entry.id   AF-A0A971U4U6-F1
#
_cell.length_a   1.000
_cell.length_b   1.000
_cell.length_c   1.000
_cell.angle_alpha   90.00
_cell.angle_beta   90.00
_cell.angle_gamma   90.00
#
_symmetry.space_group_name_H-M   'P 1'
#
loop_
_entity.id
_entity.type
_entity.pdbx_description
1 polymer ?
#
loop_
_entity_poly.entity_id
_entity_poly.type
_entity_poly.pdbx_seq_one_letter_code
_entity_poly.pdbx_strand_id
1 'polypeptide(L)'
;MRTGNMFKNIKAFVFDVDGVFTDGSVLAMPDGDLLRTFNAKDCFAVRMAVDNGYPVAIITGGCSQSIIQRAISLGVEAKDLYQLSRDKRPDFLKFCSDHGLQPSEVVFVGDDVPDIPALREAGLAVCPSDAVADVKEACNYISPFPGGRGCIRDIVEKVLKMQGRWQFDPTEPISAKYPDHITELANKTGRNV
;
A
#
# COMPACT_ATOMS: atom_id res chain seq x y z
N MET A 1 10.77 24.28 -3.39
CA MET A 1 10.01 23.81 -4.58
C MET A 1 8.65 23.30 -4.12
N ARG A 2 7.61 23.51 -4.93
CA ARG A 2 6.18 23.45 -4.55
C ARG A 2 5.70 22.01 -4.25
N THR A 3 5.68 21.62 -2.97
CA THR A 3 5.13 20.32 -2.52
C THR A 3 3.64 20.13 -2.84
N GLY A 4 2.86 21.22 -2.97
CA GLY A 4 1.42 21.16 -3.22
C GLY A 4 0.96 20.61 -4.58
N ASN A 5 1.87 20.39 -5.53
CA ASN A 5 1.50 19.91 -6.88
C ASN A 5 1.78 18.41 -7.11
N MET A 6 2.61 17.77 -6.29
CA MET A 6 3.05 16.38 -6.53
C MET A 6 1.93 15.37 -6.26
N PHE A 7 1.11 15.61 -5.23
CA PHE A 7 0.03 14.69 -4.84
C PHE A 7 -1.18 14.71 -5.79
N LYS A 8 -1.38 15.78 -6.56
CA LYS A 8 -2.61 15.97 -7.37
C LYS A 8 -2.71 15.05 -8.57
N ASN A 9 -1.57 14.61 -9.13
CA ASN A 9 -1.52 13.82 -10.34
C ASN A 9 -1.42 12.30 -10.07
N ILE A 10 -1.46 11.91 -8.80
CA ILE A 10 -1.37 10.49 -8.41
C ILE A 10 -2.64 9.74 -8.81
N LYS A 11 -2.47 8.58 -9.41
CA LYS A 11 -3.52 7.69 -9.89
C LYS A 11 -3.43 6.28 -9.34
N ALA A 12 -2.30 5.89 -8.74
CA ALA A 12 -2.10 4.57 -8.16
C ALA A 12 -1.11 4.59 -6.98
N PHE A 13 -1.14 3.52 -6.19
CA PHE A 13 -0.26 3.34 -5.04
C PHE A 13 0.47 2.01 -5.09
N VAL A 14 1.74 2.02 -4.73
CA VAL A 14 2.58 0.83 -4.59
C VAL A 14 3.23 0.87 -3.22
N PHE A 15 3.19 -0.25 -2.51
CA PHE A 15 3.71 -0.36 -1.16
C PHE A 15 4.64 -1.56 -1.03
N ASP A 16 5.77 -1.38 -0.33
CA ASP A 16 6.40 -2.51 0.37
C ASP A 16 5.54 -2.97 1.57
N VAL A 17 5.88 -4.12 2.14
CA VAL A 17 5.26 -4.69 3.34
C VAL A 17 6.06 -4.40 4.61
N ASP A 18 7.30 -4.89 4.68
CA ASP A 18 8.03 -5.03 5.95
C ASP A 18 8.79 -3.75 6.25
N GLY A 19 8.30 -2.96 7.21
CA GLY A 19 8.79 -1.60 7.46
C GLY A 19 7.92 -0.50 6.83
N VAL A 20 6.89 -0.88 6.06
CA VAL A 20 5.89 0.04 5.51
C VAL A 20 4.48 -0.26 6.04
N PHE A 21 3.91 -1.43 5.71
CA PHE A 21 2.65 -1.91 6.32
C PHE A 21 2.83 -2.38 7.77
N THR A 22 4.04 -2.85 8.08
CA THR A 22 4.47 -3.33 9.40
C THR A 22 5.56 -2.42 9.96
N ASP A 23 5.88 -2.56 11.24
CA ASP A 23 6.99 -1.84 11.87
C ASP A 23 8.36 -2.50 11.66
N GLY A 24 8.48 -3.34 10.63
CA GLY A 24 9.70 -4.10 10.29
C GLY A 24 9.94 -5.32 11.21
N SER A 25 9.19 -5.47 12.30
CA SER A 25 9.33 -6.62 13.19
C SER A 25 8.68 -7.86 12.59
N VAL A 26 9.42 -8.97 12.65
CA VAL A 26 8.93 -10.29 12.22
C VAL A 26 9.08 -11.28 13.38
N LEU A 27 7.97 -11.90 13.78
CA LEU A 27 7.98 -12.96 14.79
C LEU A 27 8.17 -14.31 14.10
N ALA A 28 9.32 -14.95 14.34
CA ALA A 28 9.62 -16.27 13.83
C ALA A 28 9.00 -17.36 14.72
N MET A 29 8.20 -18.24 14.11
CA MET A 29 7.52 -19.36 14.75
C MET A 29 8.37 -20.65 14.65
N PRO A 30 8.18 -21.64 15.54
CA PRO A 30 8.97 -22.88 15.53
C PRO A 30 8.86 -23.72 14.25
N ASP A 31 7.78 -23.56 13.49
CA ASP A 31 7.54 -24.20 12.19
C ASP A 31 8.16 -23.43 11.00
N GLY A 32 8.78 -22.29 11.27
CA GLY A 32 9.39 -21.42 10.26
C GLY A 32 8.45 -20.32 9.74
N ASP A 33 7.20 -20.27 10.19
CA ASP A 33 6.28 -19.20 9.81
C ASP A 33 6.74 -17.84 10.38
N LEU A 34 6.51 -16.80 9.59
CA LEU A 34 6.90 -15.43 9.89
C LEU A 34 5.66 -14.55 10.07
N LEU A 35 5.33 -14.24 11.32
CA LEU A 35 4.16 -13.43 11.65
C LEU A 35 4.50 -11.94 11.66
N ARG A 36 3.55 -11.14 11.18
CA ARG A 36 3.64 -9.69 11.00
C ARG A 36 2.43 -9.02 11.63
N THR A 37 2.62 -7.80 12.13
CA THR A 37 1.52 -6.98 12.65
C THR A 37 1.23 -5.83 11.68
N PHE A 38 -0.03 -5.69 11.29
CA PHE A 38 -0.49 -4.61 10.41
C PHE A 38 -1.23 -3.54 11.19
N ASN A 39 -1.15 -2.30 10.73
CA ASN A 39 -1.90 -1.19 11.32
C ASN A 39 -3.32 -1.07 10.76
N ALA A 40 -4.33 -1.05 11.63
CA ALA A 40 -5.72 -0.92 11.20
C ALA A 40 -6.03 0.40 10.47
N LYS A 41 -5.37 1.52 10.84
CA LYS A 41 -5.59 2.84 10.22
C LYS A 41 -5.00 2.90 8.81
N ASP A 42 -3.83 2.28 8.61
CA ASP A 42 -3.19 2.14 7.30
C ASP A 42 -4.06 1.27 6.39
N CYS A 43 -4.55 0.14 6.91
CA CYS A 43 -5.43 -0.77 6.19
C CYS A 43 -6.73 -0.09 5.74
N PHE A 44 -7.35 0.74 6.60
CA PHE A 44 -8.52 1.52 6.23
C PHE A 44 -8.22 2.50 5.08
N ALA A 45 -7.05 3.15 5.10
CA ALA A 45 -6.68 4.08 4.05
C ALA A 45 -6.49 3.39 2.69
N VAL A 46 -5.82 2.24 2.67
CA VAL A 46 -5.69 1.42 1.44
C VAL A 46 -7.07 1.01 0.92
N ARG A 47 -7.96 0.58 1.82
CA ARG A 47 -9.32 0.22 1.43
C ARG A 47 -10.06 1.39 0.79
N MET A 48 -9.97 2.58 1.39
CA MET A 48 -10.54 3.81 0.82
C MET A 48 -10.00 4.11 -0.58
N ALA A 49 -8.70 3.89 -0.84
CA ALA A 49 -8.12 4.05 -2.18
C ALA A 49 -8.71 3.06 -3.19
N VAL A 50 -8.79 1.78 -2.82
CA VAL A 50 -9.37 0.72 -3.68
C VAL A 50 -10.85 0.97 -3.97
N ASP A 51 -11.62 1.37 -2.96
CA ASP A 51 -13.04 1.69 -3.13
C ASP A 51 -13.23 2.90 -4.05
N ASN A 52 -12.32 3.90 -3.99
CA ASN A 52 -12.24 5.02 -4.94
C ASN A 52 -11.64 4.67 -6.32
N GLY A 53 -11.37 3.39 -6.58
CA GLY A 53 -10.94 2.90 -7.90
C GLY A 53 -9.47 3.14 -8.23
N TYR A 54 -8.62 3.39 -7.22
CA TYR A 54 -7.17 3.46 -7.44
C TYR A 54 -6.62 2.04 -7.58
N PRO A 55 -5.82 1.76 -8.63
CA PRO A 55 -4.96 0.58 -8.63
C PRO A 55 -4.00 0.64 -7.44
N VAL A 56 -3.85 -0.49 -6.75
CA VAL A 56 -2.92 -0.66 -5.63
C VAL A 56 -2.10 -1.91 -5.89
N ALA A 57 -0.78 -1.82 -5.74
CA ALA A 57 0.10 -2.99 -5.75
C ALA A 57 0.87 -3.13 -4.44
N ILE A 58 1.27 -4.37 -4.16
CA ILE A 58 2.21 -4.71 -3.10
C ILE A 58 3.42 -5.40 -3.74
N ILE A 59 4.61 -4.86 -3.48
CA ILE A 59 5.88 -5.42 -3.98
C ILE A 59 6.79 -5.69 -2.79
N THR A 60 7.03 -6.96 -2.49
CA THR A 60 7.77 -7.39 -1.31
C THR A 60 8.82 -8.45 -1.64
N GLY A 61 9.95 -8.39 -0.93
CA GLY A 61 10.95 -9.47 -0.93
C GLY A 61 10.51 -10.70 -0.14
N GLY A 62 9.52 -10.54 0.75
CA GLY A 62 8.91 -11.63 1.52
C GLY A 62 7.96 -12.50 0.69
N CYS A 63 7.61 -13.65 1.25
CA CYS A 63 6.57 -14.52 0.72
C CYS A 63 5.91 -15.26 1.87
N SER A 64 4.60 -15.05 2.06
CA SER A 64 3.81 -15.81 3.03
C SER A 64 2.34 -15.78 2.67
N GLN A 65 1.61 -16.82 3.07
CA GLN A 65 0.16 -16.86 2.89
C GLN A 65 -0.53 -15.71 3.62
N SER A 66 0.02 -15.28 4.77
CA SER A 66 -0.52 -14.17 5.56
C SER A 66 -0.47 -12.83 4.81
N ILE A 67 0.61 -12.55 4.06
CA ILE A 67 0.71 -11.33 3.23
C ILE A 67 -0.35 -11.37 2.12
N ILE A 68 -0.46 -12.49 1.41
CA ILE A 68 -1.40 -12.65 0.29
C ILE A 68 -2.84 -12.43 0.76
N GLN A 69 -3.25 -13.16 1.81
CA GLN A 69 -4.62 -13.06 2.34
C GLN A 69 -4.90 -11.67 2.89
N ARG A 70 -3.90 -11.03 3.52
CA ARG A 70 -4.08 -9.68 4.03
C ARG A 70 -4.29 -8.69 2.89
N ALA A 71 -3.49 -8.74 1.84
CA ALA A 71 -3.61 -7.88 0.68
C ALA A 71 -4.97 -8.03 -0.03
N ILE A 72 -5.39 -9.28 -0.27
CA ILE A 72 -6.69 -9.59 -0.86
C ILE A 72 -7.83 -9.03 0.02
N SER A 73 -7.72 -9.11 1.36
CA SER A 73 -8.74 -8.54 2.26
C SER A 73 -8.86 -7.01 2.17
N LEU A 74 -7.81 -6.31 1.73
CA LEU A 74 -7.83 -4.88 1.47
C LEU A 74 -8.40 -4.52 0.09
N GLY A 75 -8.67 -5.53 -0.75
CA GLY A 75 -9.16 -5.36 -2.12
C GLY A 75 -8.04 -5.19 -3.15
N VAL A 76 -6.79 -5.49 -2.80
CA VAL A 76 -5.69 -5.55 -3.77
C VAL A 76 -5.88 -6.76 -4.69
N GLU A 77 -5.82 -6.55 -6.00
CA GLU A 77 -5.97 -7.63 -6.97
C GLU A 77 -4.79 -8.61 -6.89
N ALA A 78 -5.06 -9.90 -6.99
CA ALA A 78 -4.01 -10.93 -6.89
C ALA A 78 -2.89 -10.79 -7.95
N LYS A 79 -3.20 -10.19 -9.11
CA LYS A 79 -2.22 -9.93 -10.17
C LYS A 79 -1.23 -8.81 -9.82
N ASP A 80 -1.60 -7.94 -8.87
CA ASP A 80 -0.82 -6.79 -8.41
C ASP A 80 -0.07 -7.09 -7.10
N LEU A 81 0.09 -8.38 -6.77
CA LEU A 81 0.89 -8.88 -5.65
C LEU A 81 2.19 -9.50 -6.18
N TYR A 82 3.29 -8.79 -6.00
CA TYR A 82 4.62 -9.20 -6.44
C TYR A 82 5.43 -9.64 -5.22
N GLN A 83 5.74 -10.93 -5.13
CA GLN A 83 6.45 -11.54 -4.00
C GLN A 83 7.85 -11.99 -4.44
N LEU A 84 8.73 -12.22 -3.45
CA LEU A 84 10.13 -12.60 -3.69
C LEU A 84 10.88 -11.58 -4.57
N SER A 85 10.42 -10.32 -4.57
CA SER A 85 10.97 -9.24 -5.39
C SER A 85 12.22 -8.67 -4.74
N ARG A 86 13.39 -8.98 -5.33
CA ARG A 86 14.72 -8.52 -4.85
C ARG A 86 15.15 -7.20 -5.50
N ASP A 87 14.84 -7.03 -6.78
CA ASP A 87 14.86 -5.74 -7.46
C ASP A 87 13.41 -5.40 -7.76
N LYS A 88 12.89 -4.36 -7.10
CA LYS A 88 11.47 -3.99 -7.19
C LYS A 88 11.14 -3.15 -8.42
N ARG A 89 12.15 -2.64 -9.13
CA ARG A 89 11.93 -1.76 -10.29
C ARG A 89 11.21 -2.48 -11.44
N PRO A 90 11.58 -3.70 -11.86
CA PRO A 90 10.85 -4.42 -12.91
C PRO A 90 9.37 -4.64 -12.57
N ASP A 91 9.06 -5.01 -11.33
CA ASP A 91 7.68 -5.24 -10.87
C ASP A 91 6.89 -3.92 -10.85
N PHE A 92 7.51 -2.84 -10.38
CA PHE A 92 6.91 -1.50 -10.41
C PHE A 92 6.59 -1.02 -11.83
N LEU A 93 7.55 -1.16 -12.76
CA LEU A 93 7.35 -0.77 -14.16
C LEU A 93 6.30 -1.65 -14.85
N LYS A 94 6.27 -2.95 -14.50
CA LYS A 94 5.24 -3.87 -14.97
C LYS A 94 3.85 -3.45 -14.49
N PHE A 95 3.70 -3.15 -13.19
CA PHE A 95 2.44 -2.63 -12.64
C PHE A 95 2.00 -1.36 -13.38
N CYS A 96 2.90 -0.41 -13.60
CA CYS A 96 2.58 0.80 -14.36
C CYS A 96 2.09 0.47 -15.77
N SER A 97 2.79 -0.42 -16.48
CA SER A 97 2.42 -0.85 -17.83
C SER A 97 1.06 -1.55 -17.89
N ASP A 98 0.80 -2.49 -16.98
CA ASP A 98 -0.44 -3.28 -16.96
C ASP A 98 -1.68 -2.41 -16.73
N HIS A 99 -1.53 -1.31 -15.99
CA HIS A 99 -2.60 -0.35 -15.70
C HIS A 99 -2.58 0.90 -16.60
N GLY A 100 -1.67 0.96 -17.60
CA GLY A 100 -1.57 2.09 -18.52
C GLY A 100 -1.16 3.42 -17.86
N LEU A 101 -0.37 3.34 -16.80
CA LEU A 101 0.08 4.47 -15.98
C LEU A 101 1.48 4.92 -16.38
N GLN A 102 1.74 6.22 -16.30
CA GLN A 102 3.10 6.72 -16.28
C GLN A 102 3.69 6.58 -14.87
N PRO A 103 4.98 6.24 -14.70
CA PRO A 103 5.62 6.20 -13.38
C PRO A 103 5.42 7.48 -12.57
N SER A 104 5.37 8.64 -13.25
CA SER A 104 5.12 9.95 -12.65
C SER A 104 3.74 10.11 -11.99
N GLU A 105 2.81 9.18 -12.23
CA GLU A 105 1.44 9.18 -11.69
C GLU A 105 1.29 8.22 -10.50
N VAL A 106 2.38 7.60 -10.04
CA VAL A 106 2.34 6.53 -9.03
C VAL A 106 3.13 6.92 -7.79
N VAL A 107 2.55 6.63 -6.63
CA VAL A 107 3.26 6.65 -5.35
C VAL A 107 3.95 5.32 -5.15
N PHE A 108 5.22 5.34 -4.76
CA PHE A 108 5.87 4.16 -4.18
C PHE A 108 6.26 4.48 -2.74
N VAL A 109 5.88 3.61 -1.80
CA VAL A 109 6.30 3.66 -0.39
C VAL A 109 7.24 2.51 -0.08
N GLY A 110 8.47 2.83 0.32
CA GLY A 110 9.52 1.87 0.70
C GLY A 110 10.30 2.35 1.91
N ASP A 111 11.05 1.46 2.56
CA ASP A 111 11.78 1.74 3.80
C ASP A 111 13.26 1.30 3.79
N ASP A 112 13.64 0.37 2.91
CA ASP A 112 15.00 -0.17 2.85
C ASP A 112 15.61 -0.17 1.42
N VAL A 113 16.91 -0.46 1.34
CA VAL A 113 17.75 -0.38 0.13
C VAL A 113 17.15 -1.04 -1.12
N PRO A 114 16.50 -2.22 -1.06
CA PRO A 114 15.88 -2.85 -2.23
C PRO A 114 14.76 -2.03 -2.89
N ASP A 115 14.17 -1.07 -2.18
CA ASP A 115 13.13 -0.18 -2.69
C ASP A 115 13.68 0.95 -3.57
N ILE A 116 14.94 1.36 -3.35
CA ILE A 116 15.53 2.56 -3.97
C ILE A 116 15.39 2.57 -5.49
N PRO A 117 15.66 1.47 -6.23
CA PRO A 117 15.49 1.46 -7.67
C PRO A 117 14.06 1.78 -8.13
N ALA A 118 13.03 1.28 -7.43
CA ALA A 118 11.63 1.56 -7.76
C ALA A 118 11.19 2.95 -7.29
N LEU A 119 11.63 3.38 -6.10
CA LEU A 119 11.40 4.73 -5.57
C LEU A 119 11.87 5.80 -6.56
N ARG A 120 13.04 5.63 -7.18
CA ARG A 120 13.60 6.59 -8.15
C ARG A 120 12.79 6.73 -9.44
N GLU A 121 12.00 5.72 -9.81
CA GLU A 121 11.13 5.77 -10.99
C GLU A 121 9.78 6.43 -10.67
N ALA A 122 9.32 6.32 -9.43
CA ALA A 122 8.00 6.79 -9.01
C ALA A 122 7.89 8.32 -9.06
N GLY A 123 6.72 8.81 -9.46
CA GLY A 123 6.41 10.25 -9.45
C GLY A 123 6.34 10.85 -8.05
N LEU A 124 6.04 10.02 -7.06
CA LEU A 124 6.10 10.40 -5.65
C LEU A 124 6.73 9.26 -4.86
N ALA A 125 8.04 9.36 -4.64
CA ALA A 125 8.81 8.49 -3.77
C ALA A 125 8.59 8.87 -2.30
N VAL A 126 8.13 7.92 -1.50
CA VAL A 126 7.75 8.13 -0.10
C VAL A 126 8.44 7.11 0.79
N CYS A 127 8.84 7.53 1.99
CA CYS A 127 9.27 6.60 3.02
C CYS A 127 8.73 6.96 4.41
N PRO A 128 8.64 5.97 5.31
CA PRO A 128 8.40 6.19 6.73
C PRO A 128 9.50 7.01 7.43
N SER A 129 9.18 7.58 8.59
CA SER A 129 10.13 8.37 9.39
C SER A 129 11.34 7.57 9.89
N ASP A 130 11.19 6.25 10.02
CA ASP A 130 12.18 5.29 10.52
C ASP A 130 12.89 4.51 9.39
N ALA A 131 12.59 4.81 8.12
CA ALA A 131 13.34 4.26 6.98
C ALA A 131 14.84 4.54 7.07
N VAL A 132 15.66 3.71 6.42
CA VAL A 132 17.11 3.87 6.38
C VAL A 132 17.51 5.19 5.71
N ALA A 133 18.69 5.71 6.04
CA ALA A 133 19.15 7.02 5.56
C ALA A 133 19.16 7.10 4.03
N ASP A 134 19.69 6.07 3.36
CA ASP A 134 19.79 6.00 1.89
C ASP A 134 18.42 6.10 1.21
N VAL A 135 17.37 5.54 1.82
CA VAL A 135 16.00 5.62 1.33
C VAL A 135 15.42 7.02 1.52
N LYS A 136 15.65 7.63 2.68
CA LYS A 136 15.25 9.03 2.94
C LYS A 136 15.85 9.99 1.92
N GLU A 137 17.09 9.77 1.50
CA GLU A 137 17.75 10.56 0.46
C GLU A 137 17.13 10.36 -0.94
N ALA A 138 16.57 9.18 -1.21
CA ALA A 138 15.90 8.87 -2.47
C ALA A 138 14.44 9.38 -2.55
N CYS A 139 13.82 9.70 -1.41
CA CYS A 139 12.40 10.05 -1.34
C CYS A 139 12.12 11.55 -1.51
N ASN A 140 10.98 11.87 -2.15
CA ASN A 140 10.49 13.25 -2.26
C ASN A 140 9.72 13.68 -1.01
N TYR A 141 9.18 12.72 -0.27
CA TYR A 141 8.41 12.96 0.94
C TYR A 141 8.75 11.90 1.99
N ILE A 142 9.08 12.36 3.19
CA ILE A 142 9.28 11.51 4.36
C ILE A 142 8.05 11.70 5.24
N SER A 143 7.27 10.64 5.44
CA SER A 143 6.14 10.70 6.37
C SER A 143 6.64 10.96 7.78
N PRO A 144 5.96 11.79 8.59
CA PRO A 144 6.33 11.95 10.00
C PRO A 144 5.99 10.71 10.85
N PHE A 145 5.36 9.69 10.26
CA PHE A 145 4.98 8.46 10.95
C PHE A 145 5.90 7.29 10.56
N PRO A 146 6.18 6.38 11.51
CA PRO A 146 6.96 5.18 11.22
C PRO A 146 6.16 4.11 10.46
N GLY A 147 6.88 3.11 9.95
CA GLY A 147 6.35 1.91 9.32
C GLY A 147 5.34 1.21 10.22
N GLY A 148 4.20 0.75 9.67
CA GLY A 148 3.14 0.08 10.44
C GLY A 148 2.52 0.94 11.56
N ARG A 149 2.76 2.25 11.54
CA ARG A 149 2.30 3.20 12.57
C ARG A 149 1.66 4.45 11.95
N GLY A 150 1.11 4.35 10.74
CA GLY A 150 0.37 5.45 10.12
C GLY A 150 1.02 6.06 8.86
N CYS A 151 2.17 5.56 8.41
CA CYS A 151 2.83 6.07 7.19
C CYS A 151 1.91 5.97 5.97
N ILE A 152 1.30 4.81 5.73
CA ILE A 152 0.38 4.58 4.62
C ILE A 152 -0.87 5.45 4.77
N ARG A 153 -1.43 5.53 5.98
CA ARG A 153 -2.56 6.40 6.30
C ARG A 153 -2.27 7.85 5.95
N ASP A 154 -1.10 8.35 6.32
CA ASP A 154 -0.69 9.72 6.04
C ASP A 154 -0.65 10.01 4.53
N ILE A 155 0.02 9.17 3.75
CA ILE A 155 0.18 9.41 2.31
C ILE A 155 -1.14 9.25 1.54
N VAL A 156 -1.88 8.18 1.79
CA VAL A 156 -3.12 7.90 1.06
C VAL A 156 -4.19 8.96 1.39
N GLU A 157 -4.36 9.31 2.66
CA GLU A 157 -5.31 10.34 3.06
C GLU A 157 -4.96 11.70 2.41
N LYS A 158 -3.68 12.09 2.37
CA LYS A 158 -3.26 13.34 1.72
C LYS A 158 -3.61 13.34 0.23
N VAL A 159 -3.27 12.28 -0.51
CA VAL A 159 -3.57 12.20 -1.94
C VAL A 159 -5.07 12.30 -2.17
N LEU A 160 -5.87 11.47 -1.51
CA LEU A 160 -7.32 11.44 -1.69
C LEU A 160 -7.97 12.76 -1.26
N LYS A 161 -7.55 13.38 -0.15
CA LYS A 161 -8.08 14.70 0.27
C LYS A 161 -7.76 15.78 -0.75
N MET A 162 -6.54 15.84 -1.27
CA MET A 162 -6.15 16.84 -2.28
C MET A 162 -6.90 16.66 -3.60
N GLN A 163 -7.41 15.46 -3.87
CA GLN A 163 -8.21 15.13 -5.04
C GLN A 163 -9.72 15.14 -4.76
N GLY A 164 -10.16 15.50 -3.55
CA GLY A 164 -11.57 15.55 -3.16
C GLY A 164 -12.24 14.17 -2.99
N ARG A 165 -11.45 13.10 -2.88
CA ARG A 165 -11.86 11.69 -2.88
C ARG A 165 -11.77 11.00 -1.51
N TRP A 166 -11.50 11.75 -0.44
CA TRP A 166 -11.53 11.22 0.94
C TRP A 166 -12.91 11.42 1.58
N GLN A 167 -13.90 10.66 1.13
CA GLN A 167 -15.27 10.71 1.64
C GLN A 167 -15.73 9.29 1.95
N PHE A 168 -16.13 9.05 3.20
CA PHE A 168 -16.65 7.76 3.64
C PHE A 168 -18.16 7.87 3.82
N ASP A 169 -18.90 7.07 3.07
CA ASP A 169 -20.34 6.92 3.23
C ASP A 169 -20.63 5.60 3.99
N PRO A 170 -21.09 5.65 5.25
CA PRO A 170 -21.40 4.45 6.02
C PRO A 170 -22.63 3.68 5.50
N THR A 171 -23.38 4.25 4.55
CA THR A 171 -24.56 3.64 3.94
C THR A 171 -24.24 2.92 2.63
N GLU A 172 -23.04 3.14 2.07
CA GLU A 172 -22.62 2.38 0.90
C GLU A 172 -22.55 0.88 1.26
N PRO A 173 -23.09 0.01 0.40
CA PRO A 173 -23.01 -1.42 0.59
C PRO A 173 -21.56 -1.86 0.77
N ILE A 174 -21.35 -2.91 1.55
CA ILE A 174 -20.06 -3.57 1.71
C ILE A 174 -19.76 -4.18 0.33
N SER A 175 -19.19 -3.36 -0.56
CA SER A 175 -19.23 -3.52 -2.01
C SER A 175 -18.88 -4.93 -2.51
N ALA A 176 -19.25 -5.27 -3.75
CA ALA A 176 -18.84 -6.51 -4.43
C ALA A 176 -17.30 -6.71 -4.57
N LYS A 177 -16.49 -5.83 -3.97
CA LYS A 177 -15.02 -5.86 -3.89
C LYS A 177 -14.50 -6.41 -2.54
N TYR A 178 -15.36 -6.88 -1.64
CA TYR A 178 -14.91 -7.66 -0.47
C TYR A 178 -14.72 -9.13 -0.87
N PRO A 179 -13.66 -9.81 -0.38
CA PRO A 179 -13.50 -11.24 -0.64
C PRO A 179 -14.73 -12.00 -0.16
N ASP A 180 -15.11 -13.06 -0.87
CA ASP A 180 -16.33 -13.83 -0.63
C ASP A 180 -16.53 -14.22 0.85
N HIS A 181 -15.45 -14.57 1.55
CA HIS A 181 -15.51 -14.93 2.97
C HIS A 181 -15.95 -13.78 3.90
N ILE A 182 -15.65 -12.52 3.56
CA ILE A 182 -16.13 -11.34 4.33
C ILE A 182 -17.58 -11.07 4.00
N THR A 183 -17.96 -11.17 2.74
CA THR A 183 -19.36 -11.07 2.27
C THR A 183 -20.23 -12.12 2.97
N GLU A 184 -19.75 -13.36 3.08
CA GLU A 184 -20.41 -14.44 3.81
C GLU A 184 -20.54 -14.18 5.32
N LEU A 185 -19.50 -13.64 5.97
CA LEU A 185 -19.55 -13.27 7.39
C LEU A 185 -20.53 -12.12 7.63
N ALA A 186 -20.56 -11.10 6.77
CA ALA A 186 -21.50 -9.99 6.86
C ALA A 186 -22.96 -10.49 6.71
N ASN A 187 -23.22 -11.33 5.71
CA ASN A 187 -24.51 -11.99 5.50
C ASN A 187 -24.99 -12.77 6.73
N LYS A 188 -24.10 -13.49 7.42
CA LYS A 188 -24.42 -14.22 8.66
C LYS A 188 -24.81 -13.31 9.84
N THR A 189 -24.41 -12.03 9.81
CA THR A 189 -24.73 -11.06 10.85
C THR A 189 -25.99 -10.21 10.56
N GLY A 190 -26.66 -10.43 9.42
CA GLY A 190 -27.85 -9.67 9.03
C GLY A 190 -27.58 -8.19 8.71
N ARG A 191 -26.31 -7.83 8.49
CA ARG A 191 -25.93 -6.49 8.02
C ARG A 191 -26.06 -6.46 6.50
N ASN A 192 -26.72 -5.43 5.97
CA ASN A 192 -26.87 -5.25 4.53
C ASN A 192 -25.48 -5.17 3.89
N VAL A 193 -25.25 -6.07 2.94
CA VAL A 193 -24.06 -6.14 2.08
C VAL A 193 -24.38 -5.47 0.77
#